data_AF-A0A8W8KLU5-F1
#
_entry.id   AF-A0A8W8KLU5-F1
#
_cell.length_a   1.000
_cell.length_b   1.000
_cell.length_c   1.000
_cell.angle_alpha   90.00
_cell.angle_beta   90.00
_cell.angle_gamma   90.00
#
_symmetry.space_group_name_H-M   'P 1'
#
loop_
_entity.id
_entity.type
_entity.pdbx_description
1 polymer ?
#
loop_
_entity_poly.entity_id
_entity_poly.type
_entity_poly.pdbx_seq_one_letter_code
_entity_poly.pdbx_strand_id
1 'polypeptide(L)'
;MGIGLIIVGALAGDLSNINTENIKPLLDLFTENSHVGMINALSISLIIIGAFTLLAVVLSIAGVFRQNKFILIEFANLVLILFVVKIVVIVLWSTMKSKVETDMQSKMVSNLKYQFVEDTTTNSNPLSNAWNYLHMALDCCGVNAVESTTNDFDATSWCTTSGSCQATSSQIPKTCCLNVDENTYSSAPSGCHASVNSGTYNAKVEF
;
A
#
# COMPACT_ATOMS: atom_id res chain seq x y z
N MET A 1 8.20 -10.68 -20.27
CA MET A 1 8.11 -10.69 -18.79
C MET A 1 8.56 -9.36 -18.16
N GLY A 2 9.30 -8.49 -18.87
CA GLY A 2 9.83 -7.24 -18.32
C GLY A 2 8.78 -6.20 -17.92
N ILE A 3 7.67 -6.06 -18.67
CA ILE A 3 6.70 -4.98 -18.41
C ILE A 3 6.05 -5.10 -17.01
N GLY A 4 5.71 -6.32 -16.58
CA GLY A 4 5.12 -6.52 -15.24
C GLY A 4 6.11 -6.25 -14.09
N LEU A 5 7.40 -6.58 -14.26
CA LEU A 5 8.43 -6.26 -13.28
C LEU A 5 8.79 -4.77 -13.28
N ILE A 6 8.65 -4.09 -14.41
CA ILE A 6 8.83 -2.64 -14.51
C ILE A 6 7.70 -1.92 -13.77
N ILE A 7 6.46 -2.38 -13.87
CA ILE A 7 5.32 -1.79 -13.13
C ILE A 7 5.49 -2.02 -11.62
N VAL A 8 5.82 -3.25 -11.20
CA VAL A 8 6.10 -3.54 -9.78
C VAL A 8 7.34 -2.78 -9.28
N GLY A 9 8.37 -2.63 -10.12
CA GLY A 9 9.58 -1.86 -9.80
C GLY A 9 9.33 -0.36 -9.69
N ALA A 10 8.42 0.20 -10.51
CA ALA A 10 7.98 1.59 -10.39
C ALA A 10 7.19 1.81 -9.08
N LEU A 11 6.26 0.90 -8.77
CA LEU A 11 5.53 0.93 -7.50
C LEU A 11 6.46 0.78 -6.28
N ALA A 12 7.50 -0.06 -6.40
CA ALA A 12 8.52 -0.23 -5.37
C ALA A 12 9.45 0.99 -5.26
N GLY A 13 9.62 1.76 -6.33
CA GLY A 13 10.35 3.03 -6.32
C GLY A 13 9.67 4.07 -5.43
N ASP A 14 8.33 4.18 -5.53
CA ASP A 14 7.55 5.02 -4.62
C ASP A 14 7.59 4.48 -3.18
N LEU A 15 7.52 3.15 -3.02
CA LEU A 15 7.69 2.50 -1.71
C LEU A 15 9.09 2.68 -1.09
N SER A 16 10.13 2.90 -1.90
CA SER A 16 11.52 3.04 -1.43
C SER A 16 11.79 4.37 -0.72
N ASN A 17 10.95 5.40 -0.95
CA ASN A 17 10.95 6.64 -0.17
C ASN A 17 10.17 6.51 1.15
N ILE A 18 9.41 5.44 1.33
CA ILE A 18 8.62 5.23 2.54
C ILE A 18 9.52 4.65 3.61
N ASN A 19 9.65 5.36 4.74
CA ASN A 19 10.37 4.85 5.90
C ASN A 19 9.63 3.64 6.47
N THR A 20 10.04 2.45 6.01
CA THR A 20 9.30 1.18 6.21
C THR A 20 9.15 0.84 7.69
N GLU A 21 10.04 1.34 8.55
CA GLU A 21 9.96 1.18 10.00
C GLU A 21 8.67 1.78 10.59
N ASN A 22 8.24 2.93 10.09
CA ASN A 22 7.09 3.66 10.62
C ASN A 22 5.74 3.06 10.17
N ILE A 23 5.71 2.42 9.01
CA ILE A 23 4.50 1.76 8.46
C ILE A 23 4.45 0.26 8.75
N LYS A 24 5.52 -0.32 9.33
CA LYS A 24 5.57 -1.73 9.72
C LYS A 24 4.36 -2.18 10.56
N PRO A 25 3.85 -1.42 11.55
CA PRO A 25 2.71 -1.85 12.36
C PRO A 25 1.43 -2.03 11.52
N LEU A 26 1.21 -1.16 10.54
CA LEU A 26 0.10 -1.30 9.57
C LEU A 26 0.28 -2.56 8.73
N LEU A 27 1.49 -2.77 8.21
CA LEU A 27 1.82 -3.96 7.43
C LEU A 27 1.60 -5.24 8.23
N ASP A 28 2.06 -5.28 9.48
CA ASP A 28 1.84 -6.41 10.40
C ASP A 28 0.34 -6.64 10.63
N LEU A 29 -0.51 -5.62 10.66
CA LEU A 29 -1.96 -5.79 10.85
C LEU A 29 -2.68 -6.40 9.63
N PHE A 30 -2.31 -6.00 8.41
CA PHE A 30 -2.80 -6.68 7.20
C PHE A 30 -2.26 -8.11 7.10
N THR A 31 -1.08 -8.32 7.67
CA THR A 31 -0.36 -9.59 7.71
C THR A 31 -0.94 -10.54 8.77
N GLU A 32 -1.33 -10.05 9.95
CA GLU A 32 -1.81 -10.84 11.09
C GLU A 32 -3.30 -11.23 10.96
N ASN A 33 -4.13 -10.35 10.37
CA ASN A 33 -5.52 -10.68 10.06
C ASN A 33 -5.67 -11.68 8.90
N SER A 34 -4.57 -12.02 8.24
CA SER A 34 -4.47 -13.18 7.37
C SER A 34 -3.91 -14.32 8.22
N HIS A 35 -4.68 -15.41 8.41
CA HIS A 35 -4.20 -16.61 9.09
C HIS A 35 -2.74 -16.88 8.72
N VAL A 36 -1.87 -17.08 9.73
CA VAL A 36 -0.40 -17.24 9.70
C VAL A 36 0.15 -18.09 8.51
N GLY A 37 -0.68 -18.90 7.85
CA GLY A 37 -0.37 -19.56 6.57
C GLY A 37 -0.16 -18.63 5.36
N MET A 38 -0.76 -17.43 5.31
CA MET A 38 -0.68 -16.54 4.14
C MET A 38 0.65 -15.76 4.08
N ILE A 39 1.26 -15.46 5.22
CA ILE A 39 2.54 -14.74 5.33
C ILE A 39 3.69 -15.61 4.85
N ASN A 40 3.69 -16.87 5.32
CA ASN A 40 4.58 -17.88 4.80
C ASN A 40 4.33 -18.05 3.30
N ALA A 41 3.08 -18.07 2.86
CA ALA A 41 2.77 -18.17 1.43
C ALA A 41 3.33 -17.01 0.60
N LEU A 42 3.28 -15.75 1.06
CA LEU A 42 3.82 -14.60 0.33
C LEU A 42 5.36 -14.65 0.26
N SER A 43 6.03 -14.84 1.39
CA SER A 43 7.50 -14.94 1.44
C SER A 43 8.02 -16.15 0.66
N ILE A 44 7.36 -17.31 0.79
CA ILE A 44 7.69 -18.52 0.03
C ILE A 44 7.44 -18.28 -1.47
N SER A 45 6.34 -17.61 -1.85
CA SER A 45 6.06 -17.29 -3.25
C SER A 45 7.13 -16.40 -3.87
N LEU A 46 7.62 -15.39 -3.14
CA LEU A 46 8.70 -14.53 -3.62
C LEU A 46 9.99 -15.31 -3.86
N ILE A 47 10.35 -16.22 -2.94
CA ILE A 47 11.53 -17.09 -3.09
C ILE A 47 11.37 -18.01 -4.30
N ILE A 48 10.20 -18.62 -4.47
CA ILE A 48 9.90 -19.50 -5.61
C ILE A 48 10.02 -18.73 -6.93
N ILE A 49 9.35 -17.58 -7.03
CA ILE A 49 9.39 -16.73 -8.24
C ILE A 49 10.83 -16.29 -8.53
N GLY A 50 11.57 -15.85 -7.52
CA GLY A 50 12.98 -15.47 -7.64
C GLY A 50 13.85 -16.60 -8.20
N ALA A 51 13.74 -17.81 -7.63
CA ALA A 51 14.49 -18.98 -8.10
C ALA A 51 14.15 -19.34 -9.56
N PHE A 52 12.87 -19.33 -9.93
CA PHE A 52 12.44 -19.58 -11.32
C PHE A 52 12.97 -18.53 -12.29
N THR A 53 12.99 -17.25 -11.90
CA THR A 53 13.53 -16.19 -12.75
C THR A 53 15.04 -16.32 -12.97
N LEU A 54 15.82 -16.70 -11.94
CA LEU A 54 17.25 -16.96 -12.09
C LEU A 54 17.52 -18.13 -13.04
N LEU A 55 16.77 -19.23 -12.90
CA LEU A 55 16.87 -20.37 -13.81
C LEU A 55 16.55 -19.99 -15.26
N ALA A 56 15.49 -19.20 -15.46
CA ALA A 56 15.11 -18.72 -16.79
C ALA A 56 16.21 -17.86 -17.45
N VAL A 57 16.89 -17.01 -16.68
CA VAL A 57 18.01 -16.19 -17.18
C VAL A 57 19.21 -17.04 -17.57
N VAL A 58 19.60 -18.01 -16.73
CA VAL A 58 20.73 -18.92 -17.03
C VAL A 58 20.46 -19.73 -18.29
N LEU A 59 19.23 -20.25 -18.45
CA LEU A 59 18.83 -20.98 -19.65
C LEU A 59 18.80 -20.09 -20.90
N SER A 60 18.37 -18.84 -20.76
CA SER A 60 18.37 -17.86 -21.87
C SER A 60 19.79 -17.58 -22.37
N ILE A 61 20.74 -17.38 -21.45
CA ILE A 61 22.14 -17.13 -21.80
C ILE A 61 22.77 -18.39 -22.43
N ALA A 62 22.53 -19.57 -21.85
CA ALA A 62 23.03 -20.84 -22.38
C ALA A 62 22.48 -21.17 -23.78
N GLY A 63 21.22 -20.82 -24.07
CA GLY A 63 20.58 -21.01 -25.38
C GLY A 63 21.18 -20.13 -26.48
N VAL A 64 21.75 -18.97 -26.15
CA VAL A 64 22.47 -18.11 -27.10
C VAL A 64 23.86 -18.67 -27.41
N PHE A 65 24.57 -19.19 -26.39
CA PHE A 65 25.92 -19.71 -26.56
C PHE A 65 25.97 -21.11 -27.18
N ARG A 66 25.01 -21.99 -26.87
CA ARG A 66 24.88 -23.30 -27.50
C ARG A 66 23.84 -23.22 -28.62
N GLN A 67 24.29 -23.24 -29.88
CA GLN A 67 23.44 -23.38 -31.08
C GLN A 67 22.70 -24.75 -31.17
N ASN A 68 22.41 -25.38 -30.04
CA ASN A 68 21.67 -26.64 -30.00
C ASN A 68 20.17 -26.35 -30.11
N LYS A 69 19.57 -26.77 -31.22
CA LYS A 69 18.14 -26.59 -31.52
C LYS A 69 17.23 -27.14 -30.41
N PHE A 70 17.66 -28.17 -29.69
CA PHE A 70 16.90 -28.77 -28.60
C PHE A 70 16.70 -27.82 -27.41
N ILE A 71 17.75 -27.06 -27.03
CA ILE A 71 17.69 -26.10 -25.90
C ILE A 71 16.73 -24.95 -26.23
N LEU A 72 16.72 -24.51 -27.48
CA LEU A 72 15.86 -23.42 -27.94
C LEU A 72 14.37 -23.82 -27.93
N ILE A 73 14.05 -25.06 -28.29
CA ILE A 73 12.67 -25.58 -28.30
C ILE A 73 12.13 -25.73 -26.87
N GLU A 74 12.90 -26.31 -25.96
CA GLU A 74 12.48 -26.45 -24.55
C GLU A 74 12.26 -25.10 -23.87
N PHE A 75 13.13 -24.12 -24.15
CA PHE A 75 12.93 -22.76 -23.67
C PHE A 75 11.64 -22.13 -24.21
N ALA A 76 11.35 -22.30 -25.49
CA ALA A 76 10.11 -21.80 -26.09
C ALA A 76 8.86 -22.44 -25.44
N ASN A 77 8.90 -23.73 -25.15
CA ASN A 77 7.81 -24.44 -24.48
C ASN A 77 7.59 -23.94 -23.04
N LEU A 78 8.66 -23.73 -22.26
CA LEU A 78 8.59 -23.19 -20.91
C LEU A 78 8.00 -21.77 -20.89
N VAL A 79 8.40 -20.92 -21.84
CA VAL A 79 7.85 -19.56 -21.98
C VAL A 79 6.37 -19.59 -22.38
N LEU A 80 5.96 -20.53 -23.25
CA LEU A 80 4.56 -20.72 -23.63
C LEU A 80 3.69 -21.09 -22.42
N ILE A 81 4.16 -22.02 -21.58
CA ILE A 81 3.44 -22.42 -20.35
C ILE A 81 3.28 -21.21 -19.42
N LEU A 82 4.35 -20.44 -19.20
CA LEU A 82 4.30 -19.23 -18.38
C LEU A 82 3.34 -18.17 -18.96
N PHE A 83 3.23 -18.07 -20.28
CA PHE A 83 2.30 -17.17 -20.93
C PHE A 83 0.85 -17.58 -20.65
N VAL A 84 0.53 -18.87 -20.74
CA VAL A 84 -0.80 -19.39 -20.41
C VAL A 84 -1.15 -19.12 -18.94
N VAL A 85 -0.22 -19.41 -18.00
CA VAL A 85 -0.42 -19.13 -16.57
C VAL A 85 -0.69 -17.63 -16.34
N LYS A 86 0.01 -16.74 -17.04
CA LYS A 86 -0.22 -15.28 -16.91
C LYS A 86 -1.61 -14.87 -17.36
N ILE A 87 -2.11 -15.43 -18.45
CA ILE A 87 -3.48 -15.15 -18.91
C ILE A 87 -4.48 -15.57 -17.83
N VAL A 88 -4.30 -16.75 -17.23
CA VAL A 88 -5.15 -17.22 -16.13
C VAL A 88 -5.11 -16.23 -14.95
N VAL A 89 -3.92 -15.79 -14.53
CA VAL A 89 -3.77 -14.82 -13.42
C VAL A 89 -4.46 -13.48 -13.75
N ILE A 90 -4.30 -12.96 -14.97
CA ILE A 90 -4.94 -11.71 -15.40
C ILE A 90 -6.47 -11.82 -15.37
N VAL A 91 -7.02 -12.93 -15.87
CA VAL A 91 -8.47 -13.18 -15.87
C VAL A 91 -9.00 -13.32 -14.44
N LEU A 92 -8.29 -14.06 -13.58
CA LEU A 92 -8.65 -14.19 -12.16
C LEU A 92 -8.59 -12.83 -11.45
N TRP A 93 -7.54 -12.05 -11.67
CA TRP A 93 -7.41 -10.70 -11.12
C TRP A 93 -8.57 -9.81 -11.58
N SER A 94 -8.89 -9.82 -12.88
CA SER A 94 -9.98 -9.00 -13.42
C SER A 94 -11.35 -9.34 -12.84
N THR A 95 -11.60 -10.60 -12.50
CA THR A 95 -12.88 -11.03 -11.92
C THR A 95 -12.95 -10.82 -10.41
N MET A 96 -11.81 -10.91 -9.71
CA MET A 96 -11.74 -10.78 -8.25
C MET A 96 -11.38 -9.38 -7.77
N LYS A 97 -10.87 -8.47 -8.63
CA LYS A 97 -10.39 -7.14 -8.22
C LYS A 97 -11.41 -6.41 -7.36
N SER A 98 -12.67 -6.30 -7.80
CA SER A 98 -13.69 -5.54 -7.08
C SER A 98 -13.96 -6.09 -5.67
N LYS A 99 -13.90 -7.41 -5.49
CA LYS A 99 -14.09 -8.03 -4.18
C LYS A 99 -12.88 -7.77 -3.28
N VAL A 100 -11.68 -7.95 -3.81
CA VAL A 100 -10.43 -7.69 -3.07
C VAL A 100 -10.35 -6.23 -2.63
N GLU A 101 -10.69 -5.31 -3.53
CA GLU A 101 -10.70 -3.86 -3.26
C GLU A 101 -11.70 -3.52 -2.15
N THR A 102 -12.94 -4.01 -2.24
CA THR A 102 -13.98 -3.76 -1.21
C THR A 102 -13.59 -4.36 0.15
N ASP A 103 -13.09 -5.60 0.16
CA ASP A 103 -12.68 -6.29 1.39
C ASP A 103 -11.48 -5.58 2.04
N MET A 104 -10.53 -5.10 1.23
CA MET A 104 -9.37 -4.34 1.70
C MET A 104 -9.79 -2.97 2.23
N GLN A 105 -10.61 -2.23 1.49
CA GLN A 105 -11.14 -0.93 1.89
C GLN A 105 -11.90 -1.04 3.22
N SER A 106 -12.77 -2.04 3.38
CA SER A 106 -13.52 -2.27 4.62
C SER A 106 -12.60 -2.52 5.81
N LYS A 107 -11.53 -3.31 5.63
CA LYS A 107 -10.52 -3.56 6.66
C LYS A 107 -9.74 -2.29 7.01
N MET A 108 -9.34 -1.50 6.01
CA MET A 108 -8.63 -0.23 6.20
C MET A 108 -9.51 0.77 6.97
N VAL A 109 -10.76 0.96 6.57
CA VAL A 109 -11.72 1.86 7.26
C VAL A 109 -11.92 1.40 8.70
N SER A 110 -12.13 0.10 8.93
CA SER A 110 -12.29 -0.43 10.29
C SER A 110 -11.03 -0.21 11.13
N ASN A 111 -9.85 -0.46 10.55
CA ASN A 111 -8.59 -0.22 11.24
C ASN A 111 -8.41 1.25 11.60
N LEU A 112 -8.60 2.16 10.64
CA LEU A 112 -8.54 3.60 10.87
C LEU A 112 -9.51 4.00 11.98
N LYS A 113 -10.77 3.54 11.89
CA LYS A 113 -11.81 3.82 12.86
C LYS A 113 -11.40 3.45 14.29
N TYR A 114 -10.91 2.24 14.52
CA TYR A 114 -10.68 1.74 15.88
C TYR A 114 -9.28 2.02 16.42
N GLN A 115 -8.27 2.08 15.54
CA GLN A 115 -6.86 2.12 15.93
C GLN A 115 -6.23 3.51 15.82
N PHE A 116 -6.84 4.43 15.07
CA PHE A 116 -6.38 5.82 14.99
C PHE A 116 -6.90 6.61 16.20
N VAL A 117 -5.99 7.06 17.05
CA VAL A 117 -6.31 7.69 18.35
C VAL A 117 -5.72 9.09 18.49
N GLU A 118 -4.70 9.43 17.70
CA GLU A 118 -3.96 10.69 17.76
C GLU A 118 -3.30 11.03 16.42
N ASP A 119 -3.27 12.31 16.07
CA ASP A 119 -2.72 12.87 14.83
C ASP A 119 -1.24 13.29 14.95
N THR A 120 -0.50 12.67 15.88
CA THR A 120 0.94 12.88 16.07
C THR A 120 1.76 11.70 15.54
N THR A 121 2.99 11.96 15.11
CA THR A 121 3.90 10.96 14.52
C THR A 121 4.64 10.10 15.55
N THR A 122 4.61 10.49 16.83
CA THR A 122 5.37 9.86 17.92
C THR A 122 4.52 9.60 19.17
N ASN A 123 3.29 9.11 19.01
CA ASN A 123 2.46 8.70 20.14
C ASN A 123 2.69 7.23 20.55
N SER A 124 2.06 6.82 21.64
CA SER A 124 2.17 5.46 22.19
C SER A 124 1.46 4.39 21.35
N ASN A 125 0.61 4.78 20.39
CA ASN A 125 -0.08 3.86 19.51
C ASN A 125 0.64 3.75 18.15
N PRO A 126 1.35 2.64 17.90
CA PRO A 126 2.14 2.49 16.68
C PRO A 126 1.29 2.48 15.41
N LEU A 127 0.01 2.09 15.47
CA LEU A 127 -0.89 2.13 14.31
C LEU A 127 -1.31 3.56 13.98
N SER A 128 -1.55 4.40 14.98
CA SER A 128 -1.86 5.82 14.78
C SER A 128 -0.67 6.55 14.15
N ASN A 129 0.54 6.30 14.66
CA ASN A 129 1.77 6.80 14.06
C ASN A 129 1.88 6.37 12.58
N ALA A 130 1.68 5.09 12.31
CA ALA A 130 1.79 4.53 10.97
C ALA A 130 0.81 5.21 9.97
N TRP A 131 -0.44 5.47 10.38
CA TRP A 131 -1.40 6.24 9.58
C TRP A 131 -0.93 7.68 9.32
N ASN A 132 -0.42 8.35 10.35
CA ASN A 132 0.10 9.72 10.23
C ASN A 132 1.27 9.81 9.24
N TYR A 133 2.18 8.84 9.26
CA TYR A 133 3.24 8.76 8.25
C TYR A 133 2.70 8.42 6.86
N LEU A 134 1.71 7.54 6.76
CA LEU A 134 1.10 7.16 5.50
C LEU A 134 0.49 8.36 4.78
N HIS A 135 -0.20 9.24 5.51
CA HIS A 135 -0.81 10.44 4.94
C HIS A 135 0.22 11.35 4.24
N MET A 136 1.40 11.51 4.84
CA MET A 136 2.48 12.33 4.29
C MET A 136 3.27 11.60 3.19
N ALA A 137 3.48 10.30 3.33
CA ALA A 137 4.33 9.53 2.42
C ALA A 137 3.64 9.19 1.08
N LEU A 138 2.31 8.96 1.10
CA LEU A 138 1.52 8.61 -0.07
C LEU A 138 0.66 9.76 -0.61
N ASP A 139 0.76 10.96 0.00
CA ASP A 139 -0.11 12.09 -0.27
C ASP A 139 -1.61 11.71 -0.28
N CYS A 140 -2.02 10.85 0.66
CA CYS A 140 -3.42 10.47 0.88
C CYS A 140 -3.97 11.03 2.19
N CYS A 141 -5.30 11.05 2.35
CA CYS A 141 -5.94 11.45 3.61
C CYS A 141 -7.16 10.59 3.89
N GLY A 142 -7.00 9.54 4.70
CA GLY A 142 -8.05 8.55 4.93
C GLY A 142 -8.13 7.50 3.82
N VAL A 143 -9.18 6.68 3.89
CA VAL A 143 -9.38 5.55 2.96
C VAL A 143 -10.32 5.97 1.83
N ASN A 144 -11.40 6.67 2.18
CA ASN A 144 -12.30 7.31 1.25
C ASN A 144 -11.83 8.74 0.97
N ALA A 145 -12.15 9.25 -0.21
CA ALA A 145 -11.85 10.62 -0.58
C ALA A 145 -12.50 11.59 0.42
N VAL A 146 -11.70 12.56 0.89
CA VAL A 146 -12.18 13.65 1.73
C VAL A 146 -12.85 14.69 0.83
N GLU A 147 -14.17 14.66 0.77
CA GLU A 147 -14.98 15.57 -0.04
C GLU A 147 -15.47 16.79 0.77
N SER A 148 -15.48 16.68 2.10
CA SER A 148 -16.02 17.70 3.00
C SER A 148 -15.53 17.50 4.44
N THR A 149 -16.07 18.27 5.37
CA THR A 149 -15.86 18.12 6.81
C THR A 149 -16.41 16.80 7.37
N THR A 150 -17.30 16.12 6.64
CA THR A 150 -17.74 14.76 6.97
C THR A 150 -16.93 13.73 6.20
N ASN A 151 -16.20 12.88 6.92
CA ASN A 151 -15.22 11.96 6.33
C ASN A 151 -14.93 10.77 7.28
N ASP A 152 -13.97 9.92 6.90
CA ASP A 152 -13.61 8.72 7.66
C ASP A 152 -13.17 8.98 9.11
N PHE A 153 -12.64 10.17 9.40
CA PHE A 153 -12.11 10.53 10.71
C PHE A 153 -13.20 10.80 11.76
N ASP A 154 -14.42 11.13 11.34
CA ASP A 154 -15.54 11.42 12.26
C ASP A 154 -15.84 10.27 13.22
N ALA A 155 -15.73 9.04 12.72
CA ALA A 155 -16.04 7.83 13.46
C ALA A 155 -14.83 7.25 14.20
N THR A 156 -13.64 7.84 14.06
CA THR A 156 -12.40 7.31 14.64
C THR A 156 -12.36 7.46 16.16
N SER A 157 -11.57 6.63 16.83
CA SER A 157 -11.27 6.77 18.25
C SER A 157 -10.65 8.14 18.58
N TRP A 158 -9.88 8.74 17.66
CA TRP A 158 -9.32 10.09 17.77
C TRP A 158 -10.39 11.17 18.00
N CYS A 159 -11.50 11.11 17.26
CA CYS A 159 -12.64 12.01 17.46
C CYS A 159 -13.59 11.53 18.56
N THR A 160 -13.95 10.25 18.58
CA THR A 160 -15.07 9.78 19.43
C THR A 160 -14.65 9.48 20.88
N THR A 161 -13.46 8.92 21.08
CA THR A 161 -13.02 8.42 22.40
C THR A 161 -11.96 9.33 23.02
N SER A 162 -10.90 9.67 22.29
CA SER A 162 -9.85 10.58 22.74
C SER A 162 -10.34 12.03 22.82
N GLY A 163 -11.22 12.43 21.88
CA GLY A 163 -11.75 13.80 21.79
C GLY A 163 -10.73 14.83 21.25
N SER A 164 -9.57 14.38 20.78
CA SER A 164 -8.46 15.25 20.37
C SER A 164 -8.77 16.04 19.10
N CYS A 165 -9.61 15.50 18.22
CA CYS A 165 -10.02 16.21 17.02
C CYS A 165 -10.87 17.45 17.35
N GLN A 166 -11.78 17.34 18.32
CA GLN A 166 -12.59 18.46 18.80
C GLN A 166 -11.75 19.47 19.58
N ALA A 167 -10.82 19.00 20.41
CA ALA A 167 -9.91 19.87 21.17
C ALA A 167 -9.07 20.79 20.26
N THR A 168 -8.74 20.31 19.05
CA THR A 168 -7.97 21.06 18.05
C THR A 168 -8.83 21.68 16.94
N SER A 169 -10.15 21.52 17.01
CA SER A 169 -11.09 21.89 15.94
C SER A 169 -10.72 21.29 14.57
N SER A 170 -10.13 20.10 14.55
CA SER A 170 -9.68 19.42 13.34
C SER A 170 -10.74 18.43 12.83
N GLN A 171 -11.04 18.48 11.53
CA GLN A 171 -11.90 17.53 10.81
C GLN A 171 -11.09 16.44 10.11
N ILE A 172 -9.82 16.72 9.80
CA ILE A 172 -8.84 15.74 9.30
C ILE A 172 -7.52 15.91 10.08
N PRO A 173 -6.67 14.88 10.18
CA PRO A 173 -5.35 14.98 10.80
C PRO A 173 -4.49 16.05 10.13
N LYS A 174 -3.67 16.76 10.90
CA LYS A 174 -2.72 17.74 10.35
C LYS A 174 -1.72 17.13 9.37
N THR A 175 -1.41 15.84 9.55
CA THR A 175 -0.55 15.05 8.65
C THR A 175 -1.15 14.82 7.27
N CYS A 176 -2.45 15.08 7.07
CA CYS A 176 -3.09 15.09 5.76
C CYS A 176 -2.83 16.37 4.95
N CYS A 177 -2.26 17.42 5.54
CA CYS A 177 -2.11 18.69 4.84
C CYS A 177 -1.01 18.63 3.78
N LEU A 178 -1.17 19.37 2.69
CA LEU A 178 -0.16 19.41 1.64
C LEU A 178 1.14 20.03 2.15
N ASN A 179 2.26 19.50 1.67
CA ASN A 179 3.62 20.01 1.94
C ASN A 179 3.98 20.04 3.43
N VAL A 180 3.49 19.07 4.21
CA VAL A 180 3.91 18.86 5.60
C VAL A 180 4.75 17.60 5.71
N ASP A 181 5.67 17.60 6.68
CA ASP A 181 6.52 16.48 7.07
C ASP A 181 6.45 16.27 8.59
N GLU A 182 7.18 15.27 9.09
CA GLU A 182 7.23 14.90 10.51
C GLU A 182 7.58 16.08 11.45
N ASN A 183 8.32 17.09 10.97
CA ASN A 183 8.70 18.26 11.75
C ASN A 183 7.73 19.44 11.58
N THR A 184 7.02 19.50 10.46
CA THR A 184 6.24 20.68 10.06
C THR A 184 4.72 20.51 10.17
N TYR A 185 4.21 19.27 10.29
CA TYR A 185 2.77 19.00 10.40
C TYR A 185 2.07 19.73 11.55
N SER A 186 2.78 20.00 12.65
CA SER A 186 2.22 20.73 13.79
C SER A 186 1.76 22.15 13.43
N SER A 187 2.40 22.75 12.41
CA SER A 187 2.13 24.10 11.89
C SER A 187 1.13 24.12 10.73
N ALA A 188 0.44 23.00 10.47
CA ALA A 188 -0.54 22.92 9.40
C ALA A 188 -1.63 24.00 9.55
N PRO A 189 -2.02 24.68 8.45
CA PRO A 189 -3.01 25.75 8.50
C PRO A 189 -4.40 25.22 8.82
N SER A 190 -5.18 25.96 9.62
CA SER A 190 -6.56 25.61 9.95
C SER A 190 -7.47 25.50 8.72
N GLY A 191 -7.18 26.25 7.66
CA GLY A 191 -7.87 26.11 6.37
C GLY A 191 -7.80 24.68 5.80
N CYS A 192 -6.71 23.95 6.09
CA CYS A 192 -6.58 22.54 5.73
C CYS A 192 -7.31 21.64 6.72
N HIS A 193 -6.85 21.60 7.98
CA HIS A 193 -7.28 20.54 8.88
C HIS A 193 -8.64 20.80 9.54
N ALA A 194 -9.05 22.07 9.71
CA ALA A 194 -10.29 22.45 10.36
C ALA A 194 -11.41 22.77 9.36
N SER A 195 -11.10 23.50 8.28
CA SER A 195 -12.09 23.90 7.28
C SER A 195 -12.15 22.97 6.06
N VAL A 196 -11.13 22.11 5.87
CA VAL A 196 -11.05 21.17 4.74
C VAL A 196 -11.20 21.91 3.39
N ASN A 197 -10.49 23.03 3.24
CA ASN A 197 -10.52 23.80 2.00
C ASN A 197 -9.91 22.98 0.86
N SER A 198 -10.63 22.85 -0.25
CA SER A 198 -10.17 22.10 -1.41
C SER A 198 -8.79 22.58 -1.88
N GLY A 199 -7.90 21.62 -2.18
CA GLY A 199 -6.54 21.92 -2.63
C GLY A 199 -5.56 22.30 -1.52
N THR A 200 -5.89 22.06 -0.25
CA THR A 200 -4.98 22.28 0.90
C THR A 200 -4.58 20.98 1.62
N TYR A 201 -5.19 19.85 1.26
CA TYR A 201 -4.93 18.53 1.81
C TYR A 201 -4.63 17.51 0.70
N ASN A 202 -4.01 16.43 1.13
CA ASN A 202 -3.63 15.26 0.37
C ASN A 202 -4.88 14.51 -0.12
N ALA A 203 -5.06 14.42 -1.44
CA ALA A 203 -6.26 13.87 -2.06
C ALA A 203 -5.95 12.72 -3.05
N LYS A 204 -4.72 12.17 -3.05
CA LYS A 204 -4.45 10.98 -3.85
C LYS A 204 -5.25 9.81 -3.28
N VAL A 205 -6.11 9.25 -4.12
CA VAL A 205 -6.79 7.99 -3.87
C VAL A 205 -6.05 6.93 -4.67
N GLU A 206 -5.31 6.05 -4.00
CA GLU A 206 -4.62 4.93 -4.66
C GLU A 206 -5.43 3.64 -4.49
N PHE A 207 -6.13 3.20 -5.55
CA PHE A 207 -6.67 1.83 -5.73
C PHE A 207 -6.73 1.39 -7.21
#